data_AF-A0A1A8J4K5-F1
#
_entry.id   AF-A0A1A8J4K5-F1
#
_cell.length_a   1.000
_cell.length_b   1.000
_cell.length_c   1.000
_cell.angle_alpha   90.00
_cell.angle_beta   90.00
_cell.angle_gamma   90.00
#
_symmetry.space_group_name_H-M   'P 1'
#
loop_
_entity.id
_entity.type
_entity.pdbx_description
1 polymer ?
#
loop_
_entity_poly.entity_id
_entity_poly.type
_entity_poly.pdbx_seq_one_letter_code
_entity_poly.pdbx_strand_id
1 'polypeptide(L)' 'CRQVYPSSVPTSFELCLCELGCSRKLLVALLYRPPRQNSDFMDDFTELLGELIPKYDQVLLLGDFNIRVCC' A
#
# COMPACT_ATOMS: atom_id res chain seq x y z
N CYS A 1 -10.56 -11.71 -8.41
CA CYS A 1 -10.10 -10.44 -7.82
C CYS A 1 -11.20 -9.96 -6.90
N ARG A 2 -10.85 -9.61 -5.67
CA ARG A 2 -11.76 -9.00 -4.69
C ARG A 2 -11.13 -7.71 -4.21
N GLN A 3 -11.82 -6.58 -4.38
CA GLN A 3 -11.36 -5.32 -3.79
C GLN A 3 -11.48 -5.41 -2.27
N VAL A 4 -10.46 -4.92 -1.58
CA VAL A 4 -10.43 -4.88 -0.11
C VAL A 4 -10.08 -3.46 0.34
N TYR A 5 -10.27 -3.19 1.62
CA TYR A 5 -10.02 -1.89 2.22
C TYR A 5 -9.17 -2.08 3.48
N PRO A 6 -8.22 -1.17 3.76
CA PRO A 6 -7.49 -1.18 5.02
C PRO A 6 -8.43 -0.84 6.18
N SER A 7 -7.96 -1.09 7.41
CA SER A 7 -8.66 -0.72 8.63
C SER A 7 -8.69 0.79 8.86
N SER A 8 -7.63 1.50 8.49
CA SER A 8 -7.51 2.95 8.49
C SER A 8 -7.30 3.47 7.06
N VAL A 9 -7.99 4.55 6.69
CA VAL A 9 -7.79 5.19 5.39
C VAL A 9 -6.58 6.10 5.49
N PRO A 10 -5.49 5.84 4.75
CA PRO A 10 -4.32 6.72 4.77
C PRO A 10 -4.70 8.09 4.22
N THR A 11 -4.11 9.13 4.79
CA THR A 11 -4.38 10.52 4.36
C THR A 11 -3.27 11.08 3.49
N SER A 12 -2.09 10.47 3.55
CA SER A 12 -0.89 10.93 2.84
C SER A 12 -0.76 10.42 1.40
N PHE A 13 -1.52 9.39 1.01
CA PHE A 13 -1.52 8.81 -0.33
C PHE A 13 -2.88 8.20 -0.70
N GLU A 14 -3.11 8.06 -2.00
CA GLU A 14 -4.26 7.33 -2.53
C GLU A 14 -3.94 5.83 -2.60
N LEU A 15 -4.91 4.98 -2.25
CA LEU A 15 -4.72 3.55 -2.12
C LEU A 15 -5.86 2.76 -2.78
N CYS A 16 -5.48 1.75 -3.56
CA CYS A 16 -6.39 0.72 -4.05
C CYS A 16 -5.81 -0.68 -3.75
N LEU A 17 -6.61 -1.55 -3.13
CA LEU A 17 -6.20 -2.91 -2.78
C LEU A 17 -7.08 -3.93 -3.51
N CYS A 18 -6.48 -4.91 -4.19
CA CYS A 18 -7.18 -6.10 -4.69
C CYS A 18 -6.47 -7.38 -4.23
N GLU A 19 -7.26 -8.32 -3.73
CA GLU A 19 -6.84 -9.70 -3.47
C GLU A 19 -7.03 -10.56 -4.74
N LEU A 20 -5.97 -11.26 -5.14
CA LEU A 20 -5.92 -12.19 -6.26
C LEU A 20 -5.60 -13.61 -5.77
N GLY A 21 -6.16 -14.60 -6.46
CA GLY A 21 -5.96 -16.03 -6.17
C GLY A 21 -7.02 -16.62 -5.25
N CYS A 22 -7.12 -17.95 -5.25
CA CYS A 22 -8.07 -18.70 -4.42
C CYS A 22 -7.39 -19.37 -3.20
N SER A 23 -6.18 -19.92 -3.38
CA SER A 23 -5.47 -20.71 -2.36
C SER A 23 -4.22 -20.04 -1.79
N ARG A 24 -3.48 -19.30 -2.61
CA ARG A 24 -2.40 -18.39 -2.17
C ARG A 24 -2.89 -16.97 -2.34
N LYS A 25 -3.02 -16.24 -1.24
CA LYS A 25 -3.60 -14.89 -1.27
C LYS A 25 -2.52 -13.91 -1.66
N LEU A 26 -2.52 -13.51 -2.93
CA LEU A 26 -1.71 -12.39 -3.41
C LEU A 26 -2.48 -11.10 -3.16
N LEU A 27 -1.92 -10.21 -2.36
CA LEU A 27 -2.41 -8.83 -2.27
C LEU A 27 -1.71 -7.97 -3.32
N VAL A 28 -2.49 -7.23 -4.10
CA VAL A 28 -2.01 -6.15 -4.95
C VAL A 28 -2.40 -4.83 -4.31
N ALA A 29 -1.41 -4.03 -3.95
CA ALA A 29 -1.61 -2.67 -3.46
C ALA A 29 -1.09 -1.69 -4.51
N LEU A 30 -1.99 -0.84 -5.03
CA LEU A 30 -1.67 0.25 -5.91
C LEU A 30 -1.71 1.56 -5.11
N LEU A 31 -0.57 2.24 -5.04
CA LEU A 31 -0.37 3.46 -4.27
C LEU A 31 -0.09 4.65 -5.20
N TYR A 32 -0.62 5.81 -4.86
CA TYR A 32 -0.20 7.07 -5.46
C TYR A 32 0.03 8.10 -4.36
N ARG A 33 1.30 8.49 -4.16
CA ARG A 33 1.66 9.58 -3.26
C ARG A 33 1.80 10.87 -4.07
N PRO A 34 1.04 11.93 -3.77
CA PRO A 34 1.23 13.22 -4.43
C PRO A 34 2.69 13.72 -4.32
N PRO A 35 3.21 14.46 -5.31
CA PRO A 35 4.62 14.87 -5.38
C PRO A 35 5.07 15.90 -4.33
N ARG A 36 4.15 16.40 -3.49
CA ARG A 36 4.46 17.38 -2.44
C ARG A 36 5.15 16.70 -1.26
N GLN A 37 5.94 17.45 -0.50
CA GLN A 37 6.47 16.95 0.77
C GLN A 37 5.29 16.58 1.68
N ASN A 38 5.33 15.36 2.17
CA ASN A 38 4.39 14.83 3.14
C ASN A 38 5.20 14.06 4.18
N SER A 39 5.35 14.64 5.37
CA SER A 39 6.08 14.02 6.50
C SER A 39 5.43 12.71 6.94
N ASP A 40 4.11 12.61 6.77
CA ASP A 40 3.28 11.56 7.36
C ASP A 40 3.26 10.32 6.45
N PHE A 41 3.78 10.42 5.22
CA PHE A 41 3.81 9.33 4.26
C PHE A 41 4.50 8.07 4.80
N MET A 42 5.67 8.21 5.44
CA MET A 42 6.40 7.04 5.93
C MET A 42 5.68 6.37 7.09
N ASP A 43 4.99 7.14 7.93
CA ASP A 43 4.23 6.64 9.07
C ASP A 43 2.98 5.89 8.59
N ASP A 44 2.15 6.54 7.74
CA ASP A 44 0.96 5.91 7.12
C ASP A 44 1.34 4.65 6.32
N PHE A 45 2.46 4.68 5.59
CA PHE A 45 2.93 3.55 4.80
C PHE A 45 3.38 2.39 5.70
N THR A 46 4.06 2.70 6.81
CA THR A 46 4.49 1.69 7.78
C THR A 46 3.30 1.04 8.48
N GLU A 47 2.30 1.83 8.88
CA GLU A 47 1.05 1.33 9.47
C GLU A 47 0.33 0.38 8.51
N LEU A 48 0.17 0.80 7.24
CA LEU A 48 -0.45 -0.01 6.20
C LEU A 48 0.29 -1.35 6.01
N LEU A 49 1.61 -1.34 5.91
CA LEU A 49 2.40 -2.56 5.77
C LEU A 49 2.29 -3.47 6.99
N GLY A 50 2.30 -2.91 8.20
CA GLY A 50 2.10 -3.66 9.45
C GLY A 50 0.75 -4.36 9.50
N GLU A 51 -0.29 -3.74 8.92
CA GLU A 51 -1.62 -4.34 8.82
C GLU A 51 -1.70 -5.46 7.76
N LEU A 52 -1.09 -5.24 6.59
CA LEU A 52 -1.26 -6.10 5.43
C LEU A 52 -0.33 -7.30 5.41
N ILE A 53 0.97 -7.11 5.67
CA ILE A 53 1.99 -8.17 5.52
C ILE A 53 1.64 -9.46 6.29
N PRO A 54 1.12 -9.41 7.55
CA PRO A 54 0.79 -10.63 8.28
C PRO A 54 -0.40 -11.42 7.71
N LYS A 55 -1.23 -10.82 6.84
CA LYS A 55 -2.50 -11.41 6.36
C LYS A 55 -2.35 -12.15 5.03
N TYR A 56 -1.25 -11.94 4.29
CA TYR A 56 -1.08 -12.39 2.91
C TYR A 56 0.25 -13.11 2.72
N ASP A 57 0.24 -14.18 1.91
CA ASP A 57 1.46 -14.93 1.59
C ASP A 57 2.40 -14.14 0.68
N GLN A 58 1.81 -13.28 -0.17
CA GLN A 58 2.51 -12.48 -1.16
C GLN A 58 1.86 -11.11 -1.24
N VAL A 59 2.70 -10.07 -1.30
CA VAL A 59 2.26 -8.68 -1.47
C VAL A 59 3.00 -8.07 -2.65
N LEU A 60 2.26 -7.55 -3.62
CA LEU A 60 2.77 -6.78 -4.74
C LEU A 60 2.42 -5.31 -4.51
N LEU A 61 3.44 -4.49 -4.25
CA LEU A 61 3.32 -3.05 -4.10
C LEU A 61 3.64 -2.40 -5.45
N LEU A 62 2.71 -1.62 -5.98
CA LEU A 62 2.80 -0.92 -7.25
C LEU A 62 2.42 0.54 -7.02
N GLY A 63 2.97 1.46 -7.81
CA GLY A 63 2.55 2.85 -7.69
C GLY A 63 3.58 3.87 -8.13
N ASP A 64 3.12 5.12 -8.16
CA ASP A 64 4.00 6.28 -8.15
C ASP A 64 4.09 6.83 -6.72
N PHE A 65 5.20 6.50 -6.09
CA PHE A 65 5.49 6.90 -4.71
C PHE A 65 6.08 8.31 -4.65
N ASN A 66 6.47 8.90 -5.79
CA ASN A 66 7.23 10.15 -5.85
C ASN A 66 8.45 10.20 -4.90
N ILE A 67 9.02 9.05 -4.53
CA ILE A 67 10.20 8.96 -3.66
C ILE A 67 11.44 9.24 -4.51
N ARG A 68 12.23 10.23 -4.09
CA ARG A 68 13.56 10.46 -4.64
C ARG A 68 14.58 9.84 -3.69
N VAL A 69 15.24 8.79 -4.14
CA VAL A 69 16.40 8.22 -3.45
C VAL A 69 17.61 8.98 -3.95
N CYS A 70 18.08 9.97 -3.18
CA CYS A 70 19.32 10.67 -3.50
C CYS A 70 20.52 9.79 -3.09
N CYS A 71 21.56 9.84 -3.91
CA CYS A 71 22.91 9.36 -3.60
C CYS A 71 23.84 10.55 -3.37
#